data_AF-A0A2V8QCM3-F1
#
_entry.id   AF-A0A2V8QCM3-F1
#
_cell.length_a   1.000
_cell.length_b   1.000
_cell.length_c   1.000
_cell.angle_alpha   90.00
_cell.angle_beta   90.00
_cell.angle_gamma   90.00
#
_symmetry.space_group_name_H-M   'P 1'
#
loop_
_entity.id
_entity.type
_entity.pdbx_description
1 polymer ?
#
loop_
_entity_poly.entity_id
_entity_poly.type
_entity_poly.pdbx_seq_one_letter_code
_entity_poly.pdbx_strand_id
1 'polypeptide(L)'
;MDWRAFGIIFLAEMGDKTQIAAMTMAAEKKRPWEVFIGASLALVAVSAIGVIVGSVLSQYLPLDWIKRVAGAAFIIIGVLVLIGKF
;
A
#
# COMPACT_ATOMS: atom_id res chain seq x y z
N MET A 1 11.10 2.56 -18.51
CA MET A 1 11.33 2.05 -17.15
C MET A 1 12.58 1.19 -17.22
N ASP A 2 13.68 1.63 -16.62
CA ASP A 2 14.94 0.89 -16.69
C ASP A 2 14.81 -0.43 -15.93
N TRP A 3 15.31 -1.54 -16.49
CA TRP A 3 15.23 -2.87 -15.87
C TRP A 3 15.84 -2.92 -14.45
N ARG A 4 16.80 -2.02 -14.20
CA ARG A 4 17.43 -1.82 -12.90
C ARG A 4 16.45 -1.26 -11.85
N ALA A 5 15.58 -0.33 -12.24
CA ALA A 5 14.58 0.24 -11.35
C ALA A 5 13.55 -0.83 -10.94
N PHE A 6 13.15 -1.70 -11.87
CA PHE A 6 12.28 -2.83 -11.55
C PHE A 6 12.93 -3.75 -10.50
N GLY A 7 14.20 -4.15 -10.70
CA GLY A 7 14.88 -5.04 -9.75
C GLY A 7 15.02 -4.44 -8.34
N ILE A 8 15.35 -3.15 -8.25
CA ILE A 8 15.50 -2.45 -6.96
C ILE A 8 14.15 -2.34 -6.24
N ILE A 9 13.10 -1.88 -6.95
CA ILE A 9 11.77 -1.71 -6.35
C ILE A 9 11.19 -3.07 -5.96
N PHE A 10 11.34 -4.07 -6.82
CA PHE A 10 10.91 -5.42 -6.52
C PHE A 10 11.55 -5.96 -5.24
N LEU A 11 12.88 -5.84 -5.11
CA LEU A 11 13.56 -6.24 -3.86
C LEU A 11 13.09 -5.43 -2.64
N ALA A 12 12.85 -4.13 -2.81
CA ALA A 12 12.42 -3.25 -1.73
C ALA A 12 11.00 -3.59 -1.25
N GLU A 13 10.12 -4.07 -2.13
CA GLU A 13 8.75 -4.45 -1.77
C GLU A 13 8.61 -5.94 -1.38
N MET A 14 9.59 -6.78 -1.67
CA MET A 14 9.57 -8.18 -1.28
C MET A 14 9.63 -8.33 0.24
N GLY A 15 8.63 -9.01 0.81
CA GLY A 15 8.54 -9.27 2.24
C GLY A 15 7.77 -8.21 3.05
N ASP A 16 7.01 -7.34 2.39
CA ASP A 16 6.03 -6.48 3.07
C ASP A 16 5.06 -7.31 3.96
N LYS A 17 4.59 -6.70 5.05
CA LYS A 17 3.57 -7.22 5.97
C LYS A 17 2.36 -7.78 5.22
N THR A 18 1.92 -7.15 4.14
CA THR A 18 0.78 -7.62 3.34
C THR A 18 1.09 -8.94 2.63
N GLN A 19 2.32 -9.10 2.13
CA GLN A 19 2.78 -10.34 1.50
C GLN A 19 2.93 -11.47 2.53
N ILE A 20 3.50 -11.17 3.71
CA ILE A 20 3.61 -12.15 4.80
C ILE A 20 2.21 -12.62 5.24
N ALA A 21 1.24 -11.70 5.38
CA ALA A 21 -0.13 -12.07 5.71
C ALA A 21 -0.79 -12.96 4.65
N ALA A 22 -0.59 -12.66 3.36
CA ALA A 22 -1.09 -13.49 2.28
C ALA A 22 -0.44 -14.89 2.25
N MET A 23 0.88 -14.98 2.49
CA MET A 23 1.60 -16.25 2.59
C MET A 23 1.11 -17.09 3.78
N THR A 24 0.90 -16.47 4.94
CA THR A 24 0.35 -17.15 6.12
C THR A 24 -1.06 -17.68 5.84
N MET A 25 -1.94 -16.87 5.25
CA MET A 25 -3.28 -17.33 4.86
C MET A 25 -3.24 -18.49 3.85
N ALA A 26 -2.32 -18.44 2.88
CA ALA A 26 -2.14 -19.52 1.91
C ALA A 26 -1.67 -20.82 2.59
N ALA A 27 -0.76 -20.72 3.56
CA ALA A 27 -0.27 -21.84 4.35
C ALA A 27 -1.37 -22.46 5.24
N GLU A 28 -2.16 -21.62 5.92
CA GLU A 28 -3.24 -22.08 6.81
C GLU A 28 -4.40 -22.72 6.04
N LYS A 29 -4.85 -22.09 4.95
CA LYS A 29 -6.02 -22.55 4.18
C LYS A 29 -5.69 -23.71 3.23
N LYS A 30 -4.40 -24.00 2.99
CA LYS A 30 -3.92 -24.98 2.00
C LYS A 30 -4.51 -24.80 0.59
N ARG A 31 -4.96 -23.58 0.27
CA ARG A 31 -5.61 -23.20 -1.00
C ARG A 31 -4.90 -21.98 -1.59
N PRO A 32 -3.65 -22.13 -2.06
CA PRO A 32 -2.79 -21.01 -2.42
C PRO A 32 -3.34 -20.17 -3.59
N TRP A 33 -4.00 -20.81 -4.56
CA TRP A 33 -4.55 -20.11 -5.73
C TRP A 33 -5.70 -19.16 -5.37
N GLU A 34 -6.55 -19.56 -4.43
CA GLU A 34 -7.69 -18.75 -4.02
C GLU A 34 -7.26 -17.57 -3.17
N VAL A 35 -6.27 -17.79 -2.29
CA VAL A 35 -5.65 -16.71 -1.53
C VAL A 35 -4.94 -15.73 -2.45
N PHE A 36 -4.23 -16.23 -3.47
CA PHE A 36 -3.60 -15.39 -4.48
C PHE A 36 -4.62 -14.52 -5.23
N ILE A 37 -5.70 -15.11 -5.74
CA ILE A 37 -6.75 -14.38 -6.45
C ILE A 37 -7.43 -13.37 -5.52
N GLY A 38 -7.79 -13.78 -4.31
CA GLY A 38 -8.44 -12.92 -3.32
C GLY A 38 -7.57 -11.72 -2.91
N ALA A 39 -6.29 -11.97 -2.59
CA ALA A 39 -5.35 -10.91 -2.24
C ALA A 39 -5.07 -9.96 -3.42
N SER A 40 -4.95 -10.50 -4.63
CA SER A 40 -4.76 -9.70 -5.85
C SER A 40 -5.97 -8.81 -6.14
N LEU A 41 -7.18 -9.36 -6.05
CA LEU A 41 -8.42 -8.59 -6.22
C LEU A 41 -8.58 -7.52 -5.14
N ALA A 42 -8.26 -7.85 -3.88
CA ALA A 42 -8.28 -6.89 -2.79
C ALA A 42 -7.29 -5.73 -3.05
N LEU A 43 -6.07 -6.03 -3.50
CA LEU A 43 -5.06 -5.03 -3.83
C LEU A 43 -5.50 -4.11 -4.98
N VAL A 44 -6.05 -4.68 -6.06
CA VAL A 44 -6.59 -3.91 -7.18
C VAL A 44 -7.75 -3.04 -6.71
N ALA A 45 -8.67 -3.58 -5.92
CA ALA A 45 -9.84 -2.86 -5.43
C ALA A 45 -9.44 -1.68 -4.53
N VAL A 46 -8.57 -1.89 -3.55
CA VAL A 46 -8.14 -0.81 -2.64
C VAL A 46 -7.36 0.27 -3.40
N SER A 47 -6.53 -0.12 -4.36
CA SER A 47 -5.79 0.82 -5.21
C SER A 47 -6.73 1.63 -6.09
N ALA A 48 -7.71 0.98 -6.72
CA ALA A 48 -8.70 1.65 -7.56
C ALA A 48 -9.53 2.65 -6.75
N ILE A 49 -9.99 2.27 -5.56
CA ILE A 49 -10.70 3.18 -4.64
C ILE A 49 -9.80 4.36 -4.28
N GLY A 50 -8.54 4.11 -3.92
CA GLY A 50 -7.58 5.16 -3.59
C GLY A 50 -7.37 6.16 -4.74
N VAL A 51 -7.22 5.66 -5.97
CA VAL A 51 -7.05 6.50 -7.16
C VAL A 51 -8.32 7.29 -7.47
N ILE A 52 -9.50 6.67 -7.41
CA ILE A 52 -10.77 7.36 -7.64
C ILE A 52 -10.94 8.48 -6.61
N VAL A 53 -10.84 8.17 -5.32
CA VAL A 53 -11.00 9.15 -4.24
C VAL A 53 -9.95 10.26 -4.36
N GLY A 54 -8.69 9.91 -4.61
CA GLY A 54 -7.62 10.90 -4.80
C GLY A 54 -7.85 11.80 -6.00
N SER A 55 -8.33 11.25 -7.12
CA SER A 55 -8.63 12.02 -8.34
C SER A 55 -9.79 12.99 -8.11
N VAL A 56 -10.85 12.54 -7.44
CA VAL A 56 -12.02 13.37 -7.10
C VAL A 56 -11.60 14.51 -6.17
N LEU A 57 -10.87 14.19 -5.09
CA LEU A 57 -10.36 15.21 -4.16
C LEU A 57 -9.48 16.25 -4.86
N SER A 58 -8.66 15.84 -5.82
CA SER A 58 -7.80 16.76 -6.58
C SER A 58 -8.55 17.75 -7.47
N GLN A 59 -9.82 17.48 -7.80
CA GLN A 59 -10.67 18.41 -8.54
C GLN A 59 -11.26 19.51 -7.63
N TYR A 60 -11.47 19.21 -6.35
CA TYR A 60 -12.08 20.14 -5.39
C TYR A 60 -11.07 20.88 -4.51
N LEU A 61 -9.87 20.31 -4.32
CA LEU A 61 -8.84 20.84 -3.44
C LEU A 61 -7.57 21.17 -4.23
N PRO A 62 -6.90 22.30 -3.93
CA PRO A 62 -5.60 22.59 -4.51
C PRO A 62 -4.59 21.51 -4.13
N LEU A 63 -3.79 21.05 -5.10
CA LEU A 63 -2.76 20.02 -4.91
C LEU A 63 -1.79 20.32 -3.76
N ASP A 64 -1.50 21.60 -3.50
CA ASP A 64 -0.63 22.01 -2.40
C ASP A 64 -1.19 21.65 -1.02
N TRP A 65 -2.52 21.77 -0.84
CA TRP A 65 -3.17 21.37 0.41
C TRP A 65 -3.15 19.85 0.59
N ILE A 66 -3.41 19.10 -0.48
CA ILE A 66 -3.34 17.63 -0.47
C ILE A 66 -1.94 17.16 -0.05
N LYS A 67 -0.90 17.74 -0.66
CA LYS A 67 0.51 17.43 -0.33
C LYS A 67 0.86 17.78 1.11
N ARG A 68 0.43 18.94 1.61
CA ARG A 68 0.67 19.36 2.99
C ARG A 68 0.01 18.42 4.00
N VAL A 69 -1.24 18.04 3.76
CA VAL A 69 -1.98 17.11 4.62
C VAL A 69 -1.34 15.73 4.61
N ALA A 70 -0.97 15.22 3.42
CA ALA A 70 -0.27 13.94 3.31
C ALA A 70 1.08 13.95 4.05
N GLY A 71 1.87 15.01 3.89
CA GLY A 71 3.14 15.17 4.60
C GLY A 71 2.96 15.23 6.12
N ALA A 72 1.97 15.98 6.61
CA ALA A 72 1.64 16.03 8.03
C ALA A 72 1.22 14.66 8.56
N ALA A 73 0.39 13.92 7.81
CA ALA A 73 -0.01 12.56 8.18
C ALA A 73 1.20 11.62 8.28
N PHE A 74 2.14 11.68 7.32
CA PHE A 74 3.38 10.91 7.36
C PHE A 74 4.24 11.25 8.58
N ILE A 75 4.38 12.52 8.94
CA ILE A 75 5.11 12.95 10.14
C ILE A 75 4.43 12.41 11.40
N ILE A 76 3.12 12.54 11.51
CA ILE A 76 2.35 12.04 12.66
C ILE A 76 2.55 10.54 12.82
N ILE A 77 2.38 9.76 11.75
CA ILE A 77 2.60 8.31 11.77
C ILE A 77 4.05 7.99 12.16
N GLY A 78 5.03 8.68 11.58
CA GLY A 78 6.44 8.50 11.92
C GLY A 78 6.74 8.75 13.40
N VAL A 79 6.17 9.80 13.98
CA VAL A 79 6.29 10.11 15.41
C VAL A 79 5.60 9.05 16.27
N LEU A 80 4.42 8.58 15.89
CA LEU A 80 3.70 7.52 16.62
C LEU A 80 4.51 6.21 16.64
N VAL A 81 5.12 5.85 15.51
CA VAL A 81 6.02 4.69 15.39
C VAL A 81 7.27 4.87 16.26
N LEU A 82 7.88 6.06 16.25
CA LEU A 82 9.06 6.36 17.09
C LEU A 82 8.78 6.24 18.59
N ILE A 83 7.58 6.59 19.03
CA ILE A 83 7.15 6.52 20.44
C ILE A 83 6.67 5.10 20.81
N GLY A 84 6.59 4.17 19.86
CA GLY A 84 6.12 2.80 20.09
C GLY A 84 4.63 2.73 20.43
N LYS A 85 3.85 3.72 19.98
CA LYS A 85 2.38 3.73 20.11
C LYS A 85 1.67 2.99 18.97
N PHE A 86 2.44 2.26 18.16
CA PHE A 86 2.02 1.48 17.01
C PHE A 86 2.86 0.21 16.96
#